data_AF-A0A5C7P234-F1
#
_entry.id   AF-A0A5C7P234-F1
#
_cell.length_a   1.000
_cell.length_b   1.000
_cell.length_c   1.000
_cell.angle_alpha   90.00
_cell.angle_beta   90.00
_cell.angle_gamma   90.00
#
_symmetry.space_group_name_H-M   'P 1'
#
loop_
_entity.id
_entity.type
_entity.pdbx_description
1 polymer ?
#
loop_
_entity_poly.entity_id
_entity_poly.type
_entity_poly.pdbx_seq_one_letter_code
_entity_poly.pdbx_strand_id
1 'polypeptide(L)'
;MSDEIDGMVKQRRAALGGDPDDPGKRGLALSGGGIRSATFCFGLLAALSRNRLLERFDLLSTVSGGGYIGAMLGRLLSRATTWDKVREVLAAVGDRKSRWFHWWLRANGRYLIPRGAADRLFAATIYLRNLVAIHLELGVVGLLLGVVLVGMDVVGWSLLAGGLSACAPGGGGISLVCEGTEGAAGVAFKAVRWLSPWLPTPWVLLVILIPLAAFNATAYWVVPWVARARLTALLGWWALLLATASVLAFFGADLIAFGMEGHWTRGFLLALTVVLVAAWLLAIPLGWLMLHQAHQRGVSAAREEWVRRSLTDRLVWLGTLGGVFVLLG
;
A
#
# COMPACT_ATOMS: atom_id res chain seq x y z
N MET A 1 -26.67 -12.57 -37.37
CA MET A 1 -26.51 -11.11 -37.26
C MET A 1 -26.19 -10.45 -38.60
N SER A 2 -25.20 -10.92 -39.38
CA SER A 2 -24.94 -10.33 -40.72
C SER A 2 -26.14 -10.50 -41.67
N ASP A 3 -26.67 -11.73 -41.78
CA ASP A 3 -27.78 -12.03 -42.71
C ASP A 3 -29.07 -11.27 -42.39
N GLU A 4 -29.32 -11.03 -41.09
CA GLU A 4 -30.47 -10.25 -40.61
C GLU A 4 -30.31 -8.77 -40.96
N ILE A 5 -29.12 -8.20 -40.72
CA ILE A 5 -28.79 -6.82 -41.11
C ILE A 5 -28.91 -6.66 -42.62
N ASP A 6 -28.41 -7.62 -43.39
CA ASP A 6 -28.50 -7.60 -44.86
C ASP A 6 -29.96 -7.63 -45.33
N GLY A 7 -30.81 -8.44 -44.69
CA GLY A 7 -32.26 -8.42 -44.92
C GLY A 7 -32.90 -7.06 -44.63
N MET A 8 -32.56 -6.43 -43.51
CA MET A 8 -33.06 -5.09 -43.14
C MET A 8 -32.59 -4.01 -44.12
N VAL A 9 -31.34 -4.07 -44.59
CA VAL A 9 -30.80 -3.14 -45.59
C VAL A 9 -31.53 -3.28 -46.92
N LYS A 10 -31.75 -4.53 -47.39
CA LYS A 10 -32.53 -4.79 -48.62
C LYS A 10 -33.95 -4.21 -48.52
N GLN A 11 -34.65 -4.48 -47.42
CA GLN A 11 -36.00 -3.96 -47.17
C GLN A 11 -36.02 -2.43 -47.16
N ARG A 12 -35.03 -1.81 -46.50
CA ARG A 12 -34.87 -0.36 -46.43
C ARG A 12 -34.68 0.25 -47.83
N ARG A 13 -33.77 -0.30 -48.64
CA ARG A 13 -33.44 0.23 -49.98
C ARG A 13 -34.57 0.06 -50.98
N ALA A 14 -35.18 -1.12 -51.01
CA ALA A 14 -36.34 -1.41 -51.85
C ALA A 14 -37.44 -0.38 -51.63
N ALA A 15 -37.68 -0.04 -50.36
CA ALA A 15 -38.79 0.80 -50.01
C ALA A 15 -38.45 2.32 -50.08
N LEU A 16 -37.16 2.66 -50.22
CA LEU A 16 -36.70 3.98 -50.72
C LEU A 16 -36.70 4.10 -52.26
N GLY A 17 -37.06 3.04 -53.00
CA GLY A 17 -36.96 3.00 -54.46
C GLY A 17 -35.52 2.93 -54.99
N GLY A 18 -34.57 2.49 -54.15
CA GLY A 18 -33.19 2.20 -54.53
C GLY A 18 -33.00 0.73 -54.90
N ASP A 19 -31.83 0.40 -55.43
CA ASP A 19 -31.44 -0.98 -55.75
C ASP A 19 -31.26 -1.80 -54.45
N PRO A 20 -32.10 -2.83 -54.19
CA PRO A 20 -31.96 -3.68 -53.01
C PRO A 20 -30.64 -4.46 -53.00
N ASP A 21 -30.09 -4.78 -54.18
CA ASP A 21 -28.94 -5.66 -54.34
C ASP A 21 -27.61 -4.89 -54.56
N ASP A 22 -27.60 -3.57 -54.37
CA ASP A 22 -26.36 -2.77 -54.43
C ASP A 22 -25.32 -3.34 -53.42
N PRO A 23 -24.13 -3.77 -53.87
CA PRO A 23 -23.14 -4.39 -53.00
C PRO A 23 -22.51 -3.42 -51.98
N GLY A 24 -22.66 -2.10 -52.16
CA GLY A 24 -22.01 -1.09 -51.34
C GLY A 24 -22.83 -0.67 -50.10
N LYS A 25 -22.72 -1.38 -48.98
CA LYS A 25 -23.27 -0.94 -47.68
C LYS A 25 -22.56 0.32 -47.17
N ARG A 26 -23.34 1.36 -46.82
CA ARG A 26 -22.81 2.65 -46.34
C ARG A 26 -23.14 2.86 -44.87
N GLY A 27 -22.11 2.97 -44.03
CA GLY A 27 -22.25 3.25 -42.60
C GLY A 27 -21.92 4.71 -42.26
N LEU A 28 -22.67 5.29 -41.33
CA LEU A 28 -22.33 6.54 -40.65
C LEU A 28 -21.92 6.23 -39.21
N ALA A 29 -20.77 6.70 -38.77
CA ALA A 29 -20.28 6.53 -37.40
C ALA A 29 -20.29 7.86 -36.63
N LEU A 30 -20.97 7.91 -35.48
CA LEU A 30 -21.03 9.08 -34.59
C LEU A 30 -20.16 8.83 -33.35
N SER A 31 -19.06 9.58 -33.25
CA SER A 31 -18.04 9.43 -32.20
C SER A 31 -18.48 9.95 -30.82
N GLY A 32 -17.75 9.53 -29.78
CA GLY A 32 -17.94 9.95 -28.39
C GLY A 32 -17.36 11.33 -28.08
N GLY A 33 -17.44 11.75 -26.81
CA GLY A 33 -16.94 13.07 -26.36
C GLY A 33 -17.96 13.93 -25.61
N GLY A 34 -18.98 13.30 -25.01
CA GLY A 34 -20.01 13.97 -24.21
C GLY A 34 -20.88 14.94 -25.02
N ILE A 35 -21.39 15.98 -24.35
CA ILE A 35 -22.36 16.92 -24.92
C ILE A 35 -21.84 17.73 -26.12
N ARG A 36 -20.52 17.97 -26.20
CA ARG A 36 -19.91 18.65 -27.35
C ARG A 36 -19.98 17.82 -28.61
N SER A 37 -19.60 16.54 -28.51
CA SER A 37 -19.72 15.60 -29.64
C SER A 37 -21.19 15.42 -30.04
N ALA A 38 -22.10 15.28 -29.07
CA ALA A 38 -23.53 15.21 -29.34
C ALA A 38 -24.03 16.42 -30.15
N THR A 39 -23.62 17.64 -29.77
CA THR A 39 -24.01 18.87 -30.49
C THR A 39 -23.46 18.89 -31.92
N PHE A 40 -22.22 18.45 -32.12
CA PHE A 40 -21.62 18.34 -33.45
C PHE A 40 -22.32 17.30 -34.32
N CYS A 41 -22.51 16.08 -33.79
CA CYS A 41 -23.19 14.99 -34.49
C CYS A 41 -24.61 15.39 -34.90
N PHE A 42 -25.35 16.09 -34.04
CA PHE A 42 -26.66 16.63 -34.40
C PHE A 42 -26.58 17.62 -35.57
N GLY A 43 -25.61 18.54 -35.55
CA GLY A 43 -25.36 19.46 -36.66
C GLY A 43 -25.02 18.75 -37.98
N LEU A 44 -24.20 17.69 -37.91
CA LEU A 44 -23.85 16.84 -39.05
C LEU A 44 -25.10 16.15 -39.63
N LEU A 45 -25.92 15.51 -38.78
CA LEU A 45 -27.14 14.86 -39.24
C LEU A 45 -28.13 15.86 -39.84
N ALA A 46 -28.29 17.03 -39.23
CA ALA A 46 -29.13 18.09 -39.78
C ALA A 46 -28.63 18.53 -41.17
N ALA A 47 -27.31 18.69 -41.35
CA ALA A 47 -26.73 19.05 -42.65
C ALA A 47 -26.90 17.94 -43.71
N LEU A 48 -26.66 16.68 -43.33
CA LEU A 48 -26.88 15.54 -44.23
C LEU A 48 -28.35 15.40 -44.61
N SER A 49 -29.26 15.62 -43.67
CA SER A 49 -30.69 15.53 -43.90
C SER A 49 -31.20 16.64 -44.84
N ARG A 50 -30.73 17.89 -44.64
CA ARG A 50 -31.01 19.03 -45.55
C ARG A 50 -30.65 18.73 -47.00
N ASN A 51 -29.56 18.02 -47.23
CA ASN A 51 -29.07 17.67 -48.56
C ASN A 51 -29.61 16.33 -49.07
N ARG A 52 -30.58 15.70 -48.35
CA ARG A 52 -31.10 14.36 -48.66
C ARG A 52 -30.01 13.28 -48.77
N LEU A 53 -28.89 13.48 -48.07
CA LEU A 53 -27.77 12.55 -48.04
C LEU A 53 -27.91 11.53 -46.91
N LEU A 54 -28.64 11.87 -45.84
CA LEU A 54 -28.81 10.97 -44.70
C LEU A 54 -29.55 9.68 -45.08
N GLU A 55 -30.42 9.74 -46.08
CA GLU A 55 -31.12 8.58 -46.64
C GLU A 55 -30.19 7.58 -47.35
N ARG A 56 -28.97 7.99 -47.70
CA ARG A 56 -27.99 7.14 -48.41
C ARG A 56 -27.19 6.22 -47.50
N PHE A 57 -27.31 6.38 -46.19
CA PHE A 57 -26.66 5.51 -45.21
C PHE A 57 -27.61 4.37 -44.81
N ASP A 58 -27.05 3.17 -44.77
CA ASP A 58 -27.74 1.93 -44.40
C ASP A 58 -27.61 1.65 -42.90
N LEU A 59 -26.46 2.01 -42.32
CA LEU A 59 -26.12 1.72 -40.93
C LEU A 59 -25.71 2.98 -40.18
N LEU A 60 -26.06 3.04 -38.90
CA LEU A 60 -25.63 4.09 -37.97
C LEU A 60 -24.95 3.44 -36.76
N SER A 61 -23.64 3.66 -36.62
CA SER A 61 -22.86 3.25 -35.45
C SER A 61 -22.67 4.45 -34.53
N THR A 62 -22.85 4.28 -33.22
CA THR A 62 -22.76 5.40 -32.27
C THR A 62 -22.08 4.98 -30.98
N VAL A 63 -21.35 5.90 -30.33
CA VAL A 63 -20.73 5.68 -29.01
C VAL A 63 -20.85 6.94 -28.14
N SER A 64 -21.09 6.76 -26.83
CA SER A 64 -21.12 7.84 -25.83
C SER A 64 -21.98 9.03 -26.27
N GLY A 65 -21.39 10.22 -26.44
CA GLY A 65 -22.08 11.44 -26.89
C GLY A 65 -22.82 11.29 -28.23
N GLY A 66 -22.27 10.53 -29.18
CA GLY A 66 -22.95 10.19 -30.43
C GLY A 66 -24.17 9.30 -30.22
N GLY A 67 -24.18 8.49 -29.16
CA GLY A 67 -25.29 7.63 -28.76
C GLY A 67 -26.55 8.41 -28.39
N TYR A 68 -26.43 9.58 -27.76
CA TYR A 68 -27.60 10.43 -27.48
C TYR A 68 -28.33 10.86 -28.76
N ILE A 69 -27.55 11.24 -29.78
CA ILE A 69 -28.10 11.67 -31.07
C ILE A 69 -28.59 10.47 -31.88
N GLY A 70 -27.87 9.35 -31.85
CA GLY A 70 -28.31 8.10 -32.45
C GLY A 70 -29.64 7.62 -31.90
N ALA A 71 -29.79 7.61 -30.57
CA ALA A 71 -31.03 7.24 -29.89
C ALA A 71 -32.17 8.22 -30.20
N MET A 72 -31.88 9.53 -30.25
CA MET A 72 -32.87 10.55 -30.65
C MET A 72 -33.37 10.31 -32.08
N LEU A 73 -32.47 10.14 -33.05
CA LEU A 73 -32.84 9.83 -34.44
C LEU A 73 -33.60 8.50 -34.53
N GLY A 74 -33.11 7.45 -33.87
CA GLY A 74 -33.77 6.15 -33.83
C GLY A 74 -35.18 6.22 -33.24
N ARG A 75 -35.38 7.03 -32.18
CA ARG A 75 -36.70 7.23 -31.56
C ARG A 75 -37.67 7.98 -32.45
N LEU A 76 -37.19 8.95 -33.22
CA LEU A 76 -38.00 9.69 -34.19
C LEU A 76 -38.42 8.78 -35.34
N LEU A 77 -37.49 7.99 -35.86
CA LEU A 77 -37.74 7.06 -36.95
C LEU A 77 -38.61 5.87 -36.54
N SER A 78 -38.55 5.41 -35.28
CA SER A 78 -39.37 4.28 -34.80
C SER A 78 -40.88 4.54 -34.80
N ARG A 79 -41.30 5.79 -34.96
CA ARG A 79 -42.72 6.18 -35.10
C ARG A 79 -43.18 6.28 -36.56
N ALA A 80 -42.25 6.21 -37.52
CA ALA A 80 -42.56 6.30 -38.94
C ALA A 80 -42.89 4.90 -39.49
N THR A 81 -44.15 4.69 -39.86
CA THR A 81 -44.63 3.42 -40.45
C THR A 81 -44.61 3.44 -41.99
N THR A 82 -44.37 4.60 -42.60
CA THR A 82 -44.32 4.81 -44.05
C THR A 82 -43.12 5.68 -44.43
N TRP A 83 -42.71 5.60 -45.70
CA TRP A 83 -41.58 6.37 -46.22
C TRP A 83 -41.81 7.87 -46.22
N ASP A 84 -43.04 8.31 -46.48
CA ASP A 84 -43.37 9.73 -46.42
C ASP A 84 -43.17 10.28 -45.01
N LYS A 85 -43.54 9.52 -43.98
CA LYS A 85 -43.26 9.88 -42.57
C LYS A 85 -41.77 9.87 -42.24
N VAL A 86 -40.99 8.93 -42.80
CA VAL A 86 -39.53 8.93 -42.65
C VAL A 86 -38.94 10.21 -43.24
N ARG A 87 -39.35 10.59 -44.47
CA ARG A 87 -38.91 11.82 -45.13
C ARG A 87 -39.34 13.06 -44.37
N GLU A 88 -40.55 13.07 -43.80
CA GLU A 88 -41.02 14.16 -42.94
C GLU A 88 -40.14 14.32 -41.70
N VAL A 89 -39.83 13.23 -41.01
CA VAL A 89 -38.95 13.22 -39.84
C VAL A 89 -37.55 13.72 -40.22
N LEU A 90 -36.97 13.20 -41.31
CA LEU A 90 -35.66 13.62 -41.78
C LEU A 90 -35.68 15.11 -42.18
N ALA A 91 -36.70 15.57 -42.90
CA ALA A 91 -36.88 16.97 -43.24
C ALA A 91 -36.97 17.86 -41.99
N ALA A 92 -37.69 17.41 -40.95
CA ALA A 92 -37.78 18.12 -39.67
C ALA A 92 -36.44 18.18 -38.92
N VAL A 93 -35.65 17.09 -38.93
CA VAL A 93 -34.27 17.08 -38.39
C VAL A 93 -33.37 18.04 -39.18
N GLY A 94 -33.59 18.13 -40.49
CA GLY A 94 -32.92 19.08 -41.36
C GLY A 94 -33.45 20.52 -41.23
N ASP A 95 -34.63 20.76 -40.67
CA ASP A 95 -35.21 22.11 -40.70
C ASP A 95 -34.40 23.09 -39.85
N ARG A 96 -34.10 24.24 -40.45
CA ARG A 96 -33.36 25.35 -39.83
C ARG A 96 -34.22 26.09 -38.81
N LYS A 97 -35.55 25.91 -38.82
CA LYS A 97 -36.47 26.57 -37.88
C LYS A 97 -36.43 26.02 -36.45
N SER A 98 -35.76 24.89 -36.17
CA SER A 98 -35.46 24.46 -34.78
C SER A 98 -34.36 25.30 -34.12
N ARG A 99 -34.32 26.61 -34.43
CA ARG A 99 -33.37 27.61 -33.92
C ARG A 99 -33.16 27.48 -32.42
N TRP A 100 -34.23 27.25 -31.67
CA TRP A 100 -34.18 27.12 -30.22
C TRP A 100 -33.35 25.90 -29.78
N PHE A 101 -33.59 24.72 -30.34
CA PHE A 101 -32.85 23.51 -29.94
C PHE A 101 -31.37 23.58 -30.34
N HIS A 102 -31.07 24.03 -31.57
CA HIS A 102 -29.69 24.27 -32.02
C HIS A 102 -28.97 25.38 -31.23
N TRP A 103 -29.69 26.41 -30.80
CA TRP A 103 -29.14 27.47 -29.96
C TRP A 103 -28.93 26.98 -28.52
N TRP A 104 -29.90 26.27 -27.96
CA TRP A 104 -29.85 25.71 -26.62
C TRP A 104 -28.69 24.72 -26.47
N LEU A 105 -28.49 23.80 -27.42
CA LEU A 105 -27.34 22.89 -27.41
C LEU A 105 -26.00 23.62 -27.49
N ARG A 106 -25.90 24.66 -28.34
CA ARG A 106 -24.66 25.46 -28.45
C ARG A 106 -24.40 26.30 -27.19
N ALA A 107 -25.45 26.86 -26.59
CA ALA A 107 -25.36 27.67 -25.37
C ALA A 107 -24.97 26.80 -24.15
N ASN A 108 -25.48 25.57 -24.08
CA ASN A 108 -25.24 24.65 -22.97
C ASN A 108 -24.05 23.69 -23.21
N GLY A 109 -23.34 23.81 -24.34
CA GLY A 109 -22.14 23.01 -24.64
C GLY A 109 -20.84 23.50 -23.97
N ARG A 110 -20.86 24.68 -23.33
CA ARG A 110 -19.70 25.28 -22.63
C ARG A 110 -19.74 24.98 -21.13
N TYR A 111 -19.32 23.78 -20.75
CA TYR A 111 -19.43 23.34 -19.35
C TYR A 111 -18.30 23.83 -18.43
N LEU A 112 -17.10 24.09 -18.96
CA LEU A 112 -15.95 24.43 -18.10
C LEU A 112 -15.93 25.91 -17.67
N ILE A 113 -16.48 26.82 -18.49
CA ILE A 113 -16.40 28.28 -18.24
C ILE A 113 -17.63 29.00 -18.84
N PRO A 114 -18.85 28.77 -18.32
CA PRO A 114 -20.08 29.35 -18.86
C PRO A 114 -20.16 30.90 -18.76
N ARG A 115 -19.57 31.52 -17.73
CA ARG A 115 -19.60 32.99 -17.49
C ARG A 115 -18.28 33.72 -17.84
N GLY A 116 -17.33 33.06 -18.51
CA GLY A 116 -16.08 33.69 -18.95
C GLY A 116 -15.07 33.91 -17.81
N ALA A 117 -14.51 35.12 -17.70
CA ALA A 117 -13.38 35.40 -16.80
C ALA A 117 -13.67 35.13 -15.31
N ALA A 118 -14.90 35.38 -14.86
CA ALA A 118 -15.31 35.15 -13.47
C ALA A 118 -15.23 33.67 -13.07
N ASP A 119 -15.66 32.76 -13.96
CA ASP A 119 -15.58 31.31 -13.69
C ASP A 119 -14.13 30.80 -13.73
N ARG A 120 -13.26 31.41 -14.55
CA ARG A 120 -11.82 31.11 -14.54
C ARG A 120 -11.18 31.52 -13.23
N LEU A 121 -11.50 32.72 -12.73
CA LEU A 121 -11.01 33.21 -11.46
C LEU A 121 -11.52 32.33 -10.31
N PHE A 122 -12.79 31.91 -10.34
CA PHE A 122 -13.35 30.98 -9.38
C PHE A 122 -12.63 29.63 -9.37
N ALA A 123 -12.41 29.04 -10.55
CA ALA A 123 -11.67 27.78 -10.69
C ALA A 123 -10.21 27.92 -10.21
N ALA A 124 -9.53 29.01 -10.59
CA ALA A 124 -8.17 29.30 -10.15
C ALA A 124 -8.10 29.49 -8.63
N THR A 125 -9.08 30.16 -8.03
CA THR A 125 -9.16 30.37 -6.58
C THR A 125 -9.36 29.05 -5.83
N ILE A 126 -10.24 28.16 -6.33
CA ILE A 126 -10.41 26.82 -5.75
C ILE A 126 -9.11 26.03 -5.83
N TYR A 127 -8.45 26.06 -6.99
CA TYR A 127 -7.19 25.37 -7.19
C TYR A 127 -6.11 25.89 -6.23
N LEU A 128 -5.93 27.21 -6.16
CA LEU A 128 -4.93 27.84 -5.29
C LEU A 128 -5.21 27.58 -3.81
N ARG A 129 -6.48 27.66 -3.39
CA ARG A 129 -6.89 27.32 -2.02
C ARG A 129 -6.50 25.89 -1.67
N ASN A 130 -6.79 24.93 -2.56
CA ASN A 130 -6.46 23.53 -2.34
C ASN A 130 -4.94 23.31 -2.33
N LEU A 131 -4.21 23.97 -3.24
CA LEU A 131 -2.76 23.90 -3.29
C LEU A 131 -2.14 24.39 -1.98
N VAL A 132 -2.54 25.57 -1.50
CA VAL A 132 -2.05 26.13 -0.23
C VAL A 132 -2.44 25.24 0.95
N ALA A 133 -3.68 24.77 1.01
CA ALA A 133 -4.15 23.89 2.08
C ALA A 133 -3.32 22.60 2.17
N ILE A 134 -3.07 21.93 1.04
CA ILE A 134 -2.26 20.71 1.00
C ILE A 134 -0.83 20.96 1.50
N HIS A 135 -0.20 22.07 1.09
CA HIS A 135 1.16 22.39 1.55
C HIS A 135 1.22 22.73 3.04
N LEU A 136 0.20 23.43 3.56
CA LEU A 136 0.09 23.71 4.99
C LEU A 136 -0.14 22.43 5.79
N GLU A 137 -1.04 21.56 5.35
CA GLU A 137 -1.29 20.26 6.00
C GLU A 137 -0.04 19.38 6.00
N LEU A 138 0.62 19.23 4.86
CA LEU A 138 1.89 18.49 4.77
C LEU A 138 2.99 19.12 5.64
N GLY A 139 3.06 20.45 5.68
CA GLY A 139 3.99 21.19 6.54
C GLY A 139 3.74 20.93 8.03
N VAL A 140 2.48 20.96 8.47
CA VAL A 140 2.10 20.67 9.87
C VAL A 140 2.39 19.22 10.21
N VAL A 141 2.03 18.26 9.35
CA VAL A 141 2.32 16.83 9.57
C VAL A 141 3.84 16.59 9.64
N GLY A 142 4.60 17.20 8.73
CA GLY A 142 6.07 17.12 8.74
C GLY A 142 6.68 17.71 10.01
N LEU A 143 6.19 18.86 10.47
CA LEU A 143 6.64 19.49 11.71
C LEU A 143 6.32 18.62 12.93
N LEU A 144 5.09 18.09 13.02
CA LEU A 144 4.68 17.20 14.11
C LEU A 144 5.52 15.91 14.14
N LEU A 145 5.78 15.31 12.97
CA LEU A 145 6.66 14.15 12.86
C LEU A 145 8.09 14.50 13.30
N GLY A 146 8.61 15.65 12.89
CA GLY A 146 9.91 16.16 13.33
C GLY A 146 9.98 16.33 14.85
N VAL A 147 8.94 16.90 15.48
CA VAL A 147 8.85 17.02 16.95
C VAL A 147 8.85 15.65 17.63
N VAL A 148 8.12 14.67 17.09
CA VAL A 148 8.12 13.30 17.62
C VAL A 148 9.50 12.67 17.51
N LEU A 149 10.16 12.77 16.36
CA LEU A 149 11.49 12.22 16.14
C LEU A 149 12.56 12.85 17.04
N VAL A 150 12.57 14.19 17.15
CA VAL A 150 13.46 14.91 18.06
C VAL A 150 13.15 14.56 19.51
N GLY A 151 11.87 14.44 19.88
CA GLY A 151 11.46 14.01 21.21
C GLY A 151 11.95 12.60 21.54
N MET A 152 11.83 11.66 20.62
CA MET A 152 12.36 10.29 20.77
C MET A 152 13.88 10.30 20.90
N ASP A 153 14.59 11.13 20.13
CA ASP A 153 16.03 11.29 20.21
C ASP A 153 16.46 11.82 21.59
N VAL A 154 15.92 12.96 22.00
CA VAL A 154 16.22 13.60 23.29
C VAL A 154 15.88 12.66 24.46
N VAL A 155 14.71 12.01 24.43
CA VAL A 155 14.32 11.07 25.49
C VAL A 155 15.26 9.87 25.49
N GLY A 156 15.55 9.27 24.34
CA GLY A 156 16.45 8.12 24.22
C GLY A 156 17.84 8.41 24.80
N TRP A 157 18.44 9.55 24.40
CA TRP A 157 19.74 9.98 24.93
C TRP A 157 19.68 10.37 26.41
N SER A 158 18.60 10.99 26.88
CA SER A 158 18.43 11.34 28.29
C SER A 158 18.29 10.12 29.20
N LEU A 159 17.58 9.08 28.76
CA LEU A 159 17.46 7.82 29.48
C LEU A 159 18.79 7.06 29.50
N LEU A 160 19.51 7.05 28.38
CA LEU A 160 20.85 6.47 28.31
C LEU A 160 21.81 7.20 29.25
N ALA A 161 21.83 8.53 29.21
CA ALA A 161 22.65 9.34 30.10
C ALA A 161 22.26 9.15 31.57
N GLY A 162 20.96 9.18 31.90
CA GLY A 162 20.45 8.98 33.26
C GLY A 162 20.73 7.58 33.81
N GLY A 163 20.67 6.55 32.96
CA GLY A 163 21.08 5.19 33.31
C GLY A 163 22.57 5.08 33.62
N LEU A 164 23.42 5.83 32.92
CA LEU A 164 24.84 5.97 33.29
C LEU A 164 25.06 6.84 34.54
N SER A 165 24.26 7.89 34.76
CA SER A 165 24.38 8.78 35.93
C SER A 165 23.89 8.14 37.23
N ALA A 166 22.91 7.24 37.14
CA ALA A 166 22.48 6.38 38.25
C ALA A 166 23.60 5.42 38.71
N CYS A 167 24.72 5.39 37.97
CA CYS A 167 25.93 4.65 38.29
C CYS A 167 27.02 5.43 38.97
N ALA A 168 26.75 6.66 39.41
CA ALA A 168 27.63 7.37 40.34
C ALA A 168 27.40 6.86 41.79
N PRO A 169 28.43 6.87 42.66
CA PRO A 169 28.30 6.37 44.02
C PRO A 169 27.27 7.21 44.78
N GLY A 170 26.15 6.59 45.18
CA GLY A 170 25.07 7.23 45.96
C GLY A 170 23.71 7.36 45.26
N GLY A 171 23.59 6.97 43.98
CA GLY A 171 22.30 6.92 43.28
C GLY A 171 21.50 5.65 43.60
N GLY A 172 20.32 5.79 44.22
CA GLY A 172 19.41 4.67 44.54
C GLY A 172 18.68 4.03 43.35
N GLY A 173 19.33 3.98 42.17
CA GLY A 173 18.78 3.39 40.94
C GLY A 173 19.01 1.88 40.86
N ILE A 174 18.23 1.20 40.01
CA ILE A 174 18.37 -0.24 39.74
C ILE A 174 19.76 -0.48 39.11
N SER A 175 20.67 -1.02 39.93
CA SER A 175 22.06 -1.30 39.61
C SER A 175 22.19 -2.52 38.68
N LEU A 176 21.80 -2.37 37.42
CA LEU A 176 22.19 -3.32 36.37
C LEU A 176 23.49 -2.90 35.64
N VAL A 177 24.01 -1.70 35.94
CA VAL A 177 24.99 -1.01 35.08
C VAL A 177 26.08 -0.22 35.87
N CYS A 178 26.33 -0.47 37.15
CA CYS A 178 27.21 0.44 37.95
C CYS A 178 28.19 -0.37 38.82
N GLU A 179 29.49 -0.10 39.00
CA GLU A 179 30.47 0.94 38.62
C GLU A 179 31.87 0.30 38.74
N GLY A 180 32.84 0.63 37.86
CA GLY A 180 34.25 0.21 38.00
C GLY A 180 34.93 -0.53 36.85
N THR A 181 34.37 -0.60 35.63
CA THR A 181 34.98 -1.42 34.57
C THR A 181 35.14 -0.71 33.23
N GLU A 182 36.28 -0.95 32.62
CA GLU A 182 36.40 -1.33 31.21
C GLU A 182 35.47 -2.54 30.88
N GLY A 183 34.17 -2.43 31.18
CA GLY A 183 33.21 -3.53 31.15
C GLY A 183 32.07 -3.30 30.18
N ALA A 184 31.25 -4.33 30.02
CA ALA A 184 30.29 -4.47 28.92
C ALA A 184 29.39 -3.25 28.69
N ALA A 185 28.97 -2.54 29.74
CA ALA A 185 28.11 -1.36 29.61
C ALA A 185 28.85 -0.10 29.11
N GLY A 186 30.09 0.13 29.53
CA GLY A 186 30.92 1.22 29.01
C GLY A 186 31.33 0.96 27.55
N VAL A 187 31.57 -0.31 27.20
CA VAL A 187 31.79 -0.75 25.82
C VAL A 187 30.52 -0.56 24.99
N ALA A 188 29.34 -0.92 25.52
CA ALA A 188 28.07 -0.73 24.84
C ALA A 188 27.76 0.76 24.60
N PHE A 189 27.99 1.64 25.57
CA PHE A 189 27.82 3.09 25.38
C PHE A 189 28.79 3.64 24.33
N LYS A 190 30.08 3.25 24.39
CA LYS A 190 31.07 3.65 23.36
C LYS A 190 30.67 3.14 21.98
N ALA A 191 30.16 1.92 21.88
CA ALA A 191 29.67 1.35 20.62
C ALA A 191 28.43 2.09 20.10
N VAL A 192 27.43 2.37 20.96
CA VAL A 192 26.23 3.14 20.59
C VAL A 192 26.57 4.56 20.18
N ARG A 193 27.47 5.23 20.90
CA ARG A 193 27.98 6.56 20.54
C ARG A 193 28.83 6.56 19.27
N TRP A 194 29.58 5.48 19.01
CA TRP A 194 30.30 5.33 17.75
C TRP A 194 29.35 5.08 16.57
N LEU A 195 28.24 4.37 16.81
CA LEU A 195 27.19 4.10 15.83
C LEU A 195 26.25 5.29 15.59
N SER A 196 26.08 6.21 16.55
CA SER A 196 25.11 7.30 16.46
C SER A 196 25.28 8.26 15.27
N PRO A 197 26.48 8.53 14.72
CA PRO A 197 26.61 9.32 13.49
C PRO A 197 26.17 8.56 12.24
N TRP A 198 26.10 7.22 12.32
CA TRP A 198 25.84 6.32 11.18
C TRP A 198 24.44 5.72 11.20
N LEU A 199 23.78 5.71 12.36
CA LEU A 199 22.44 5.15 12.54
C LEU A 199 21.51 6.21 13.15
N PRO A 200 20.34 6.47 12.54
CA PRO A 200 19.27 7.22 13.16
C PRO A 200 18.95 6.66 14.55
N THR A 201 18.73 7.53 15.54
CA THR A 201 18.44 7.12 16.92
C THR A 201 17.27 6.13 17.07
N PRO A 202 16.21 6.18 16.25
CA PRO A 202 15.18 5.14 16.25
C PRO A 202 15.71 3.73 15.98
N TRP A 203 16.81 3.59 15.24
CA TRP A 203 17.43 2.29 14.92
C TRP A 203 18.18 1.69 16.12
N VAL A 204 18.48 2.47 17.17
CA VAL A 204 18.99 1.92 18.43
C VAL A 204 18.00 0.90 19.02
N LEU A 205 16.69 1.08 18.79
CA LEU A 205 15.68 0.12 19.23
C LEU A 205 15.78 -1.21 18.47
N LEU A 206 16.35 -1.23 17.25
CA LEU A 206 16.62 -2.48 16.54
C LEU A 206 17.63 -3.37 17.28
N VAL A 207 18.55 -2.78 18.06
CA VAL A 207 19.47 -3.52 18.93
C VAL A 207 18.73 -4.34 19.99
N ILE A 208 17.50 -3.95 20.36
CA ILE A 208 16.64 -4.70 21.29
C ILE A 208 15.70 -5.64 20.51
N LEU A 209 15.12 -5.17 19.41
CA LEU A 209 14.14 -5.93 18.63
C LEU A 209 14.76 -7.13 17.92
N ILE A 210 15.99 -7.01 17.42
CA ILE A 210 16.67 -8.11 16.73
C ILE A 210 16.95 -9.28 17.69
N PRO A 211 17.55 -9.10 18.88
CA PRO A 211 17.69 -10.18 19.86
C PRO A 211 16.36 -10.77 20.30
N LEU A 212 15.32 -9.94 20.50
CA LEU A 212 14.00 -10.42 20.88
C LEU A 212 13.34 -11.26 19.76
N ALA A 213 13.52 -10.87 18.50
CA ALA A 213 13.08 -11.65 17.35
C ALA A 213 13.89 -12.95 17.23
N ALA A 214 15.22 -12.88 17.35
CA ALA A 214 16.09 -14.06 17.36
C ALA A 214 15.67 -15.05 18.47
N PHE A 215 15.32 -14.54 19.64
CA PHE A 215 14.84 -15.33 20.77
C PHE A 215 13.50 -16.04 20.52
N ASN A 216 12.53 -15.34 19.90
CA ASN A 216 11.26 -15.98 19.51
C ASN A 216 11.47 -17.00 18.38
N ALA A 217 12.43 -16.74 17.47
CA ALA A 217 12.80 -17.67 16.41
C ALA A 217 13.49 -18.92 16.96
N THR A 218 14.41 -18.80 17.93
CA THR A 218 15.01 -19.98 18.58
C THR A 218 13.98 -20.77 19.36
N ALA A 219 13.08 -20.11 20.09
CA ALA A 219 11.97 -20.77 20.78
C ALA A 219 11.08 -21.57 19.81
N TYR A 220 10.80 -21.04 18.62
CA TYR A 220 10.01 -21.73 17.60
C TYR A 220 10.61 -23.09 17.21
N TRP A 221 11.93 -23.16 17.04
CA TRP A 221 12.65 -24.38 16.68
C TRP A 221 12.80 -25.36 17.85
N VAL A 222 12.82 -24.86 19.08
CA VAL A 222 12.98 -25.65 20.31
C VAL A 222 11.69 -26.38 20.71
N VAL A 223 10.53 -25.82 20.39
CA VAL A 223 9.21 -26.32 20.84
C VAL A 223 8.95 -27.81 20.52
N PRO A 224 9.16 -28.31 19.29
CA PRO A 224 8.92 -29.73 18.97
C PRO A 224 9.82 -30.69 19.76
N TRP A 225 11.00 -30.24 20.15
CA TRP A 225 11.91 -31.03 20.98
C TRP A 225 11.45 -31.01 22.45
N VAL A 226 11.16 -29.83 23.00
CA VAL A 226 10.68 -29.67 24.39
C VAL A 226 9.38 -30.42 24.63
N ALA A 227 8.46 -30.43 23.65
CA ALA A 227 7.18 -31.13 23.76
C ALA A 227 7.32 -32.65 23.90
N ARG A 228 8.44 -33.22 23.44
CA ARG A 228 8.77 -34.66 23.49
C ARG A 228 9.83 -34.99 24.55
N ALA A 229 10.54 -33.99 25.07
CA ALA A 229 11.63 -34.18 26.02
C ALA A 229 11.12 -34.64 27.39
N ARG A 230 11.86 -35.57 28.01
CA ARG A 230 11.68 -35.93 29.42
C ARG A 230 12.36 -34.88 30.29
N LEU A 231 11.90 -34.72 31.54
CA LEU A 231 12.50 -33.78 32.50
C LEU A 231 14.02 -33.99 32.66
N THR A 232 14.48 -35.24 32.66
CA THR A 232 15.91 -35.58 32.74
C THR A 232 16.71 -35.10 31.52
N ALA A 233 16.12 -35.14 30.32
CA ALA A 233 16.76 -34.62 29.12
C ALA A 233 16.85 -33.09 29.16
N LEU A 234 15.81 -32.40 29.67
CA LEU A 234 15.84 -30.96 29.88
C LEU A 234 16.94 -30.58 30.89
N LEU A 235 17.00 -31.25 32.04
CA LEU A 235 18.03 -31.04 33.06
C LEU A 235 19.44 -31.32 32.54
N GLY A 236 19.61 -32.35 31.70
CA GLY A 236 20.89 -32.67 31.06
C GLY A 236 21.39 -31.57 30.13
N TRP A 237 20.49 -30.93 29.37
CA TRP A 237 20.85 -29.76 28.55
C TRP A 237 21.24 -28.56 29.41
N TRP A 238 20.50 -28.28 30.49
CA TRP A 238 20.88 -27.23 31.44
C TRP A 238 22.25 -27.48 32.07
N ALA A 239 22.56 -28.73 32.44
CA ALA A 239 23.87 -29.11 32.97
C ALA A 239 24.99 -28.93 31.94
N LEU A 240 24.79 -29.34 30.68
CA LEU A 240 25.75 -29.16 29.60
C LEU A 240 26.04 -27.68 29.33
N LEU A 241 24.98 -26.86 29.33
CA LEU A 241 25.08 -25.42 29.05
C LEU A 241 25.71 -24.66 30.24
N LEU A 242 25.40 -25.03 31.48
CA LEU A 242 26.08 -24.50 32.68
C LEU A 242 27.55 -24.89 32.72
N ALA A 243 27.88 -26.13 32.34
CA ALA A 243 29.27 -26.58 32.23
C ALA A 243 30.00 -25.77 31.15
N THR A 244 29.37 -25.54 30.00
CA THR A 244 29.94 -24.73 28.92
C THR A 244 30.13 -23.28 29.38
N ALA A 245 29.13 -22.66 30.01
CA ALA A 245 29.25 -21.32 30.56
C ALA A 245 30.35 -21.21 31.62
N SER A 246 30.52 -22.23 32.47
CA SER A 246 31.57 -22.29 33.49
C SER A 246 32.96 -22.39 32.87
N VAL A 247 33.12 -23.21 31.81
CA VAL A 247 34.37 -23.32 31.03
C VAL A 247 34.69 -21.98 30.36
N LEU A 248 33.71 -21.33 29.73
CA LEU A 248 33.91 -20.03 29.08
C LEU A 248 34.21 -18.92 30.09
N ALA A 249 33.64 -18.97 31.30
CA ALA A 249 33.93 -18.02 32.37
C ALA A 249 35.34 -18.21 32.94
N PHE A 250 35.78 -19.47 33.07
CA PHE A 250 37.09 -19.81 33.64
C PHE A 250 38.24 -19.56 32.65
N PHE A 251 38.09 -19.97 31.39
CA PHE A 251 39.13 -19.85 30.36
C PHE A 251 38.95 -18.63 29.43
N GLY A 252 37.91 -17.81 29.63
CA GLY A 252 37.54 -16.74 28.71
C GLY A 252 38.64 -15.71 28.50
N ALA A 253 39.35 -15.33 29.57
CA ALA A 253 40.47 -14.39 29.49
C ALA A 253 41.65 -14.96 28.68
N ASP A 254 41.95 -16.24 28.86
CA ASP A 254 43.01 -16.95 28.13
C ASP A 254 42.63 -17.19 26.66
N LEU A 255 41.35 -17.45 26.38
CA LEU A 255 40.80 -17.60 25.03
C LEU A 255 40.86 -16.28 24.24
N ILE A 256 40.57 -15.15 24.88
CA ILE A 256 40.70 -13.82 24.26
C ILE A 256 42.18 -13.48 24.04
N ALA A 257 43.05 -13.89 24.97
CA ALA A 257 44.47 -13.60 25.00
C ALA A 257 44.77 -12.11 24.74
N PHE A 258 44.28 -11.26 25.65
CA PHE A 258 44.44 -9.82 25.57
C PHE A 258 45.90 -9.41 25.29
N GLY A 259 46.09 -8.51 24.33
CA GLY A 259 47.42 -8.02 23.92
C GLY A 259 48.09 -8.81 22.79
N MET A 260 47.55 -9.96 22.38
CA MET A 260 48.02 -10.73 21.22
C MET A 260 47.31 -10.31 19.93
N GLU A 261 47.93 -10.55 18.77
CA GLU A 261 47.28 -10.31 17.47
C GLU A 261 45.96 -11.11 17.37
N GLY A 262 44.90 -10.46 16.88
CA GLY A 262 43.58 -11.10 16.72
C GLY A 262 42.77 -11.31 18.01
N HIS A 263 43.15 -10.70 19.14
CA HIS A 263 42.35 -10.75 20.38
C HIS A 263 40.93 -10.17 20.19
N TRP A 264 40.76 -9.14 19.35
CA TRP A 264 39.44 -8.59 19.01
C TRP A 264 38.54 -9.61 18.32
N THR A 265 39.07 -10.36 17.35
CA THR A 265 38.32 -11.39 16.63
C THR A 265 37.91 -12.53 17.55
N ARG A 266 38.84 -12.97 18.42
CA ARG A 266 38.58 -14.02 19.41
C ARG A 266 37.54 -13.59 20.45
N GLY A 267 37.65 -12.36 20.95
CA GLY A 267 36.66 -11.76 21.83
C GLY A 267 35.28 -11.64 21.20
N PHE A 268 35.20 -11.20 19.94
CA PHE A 268 33.94 -11.14 19.21
C PHE A 268 33.31 -12.53 19.04
N LEU A 269 34.07 -13.53 18.61
CA LEU A 269 33.58 -14.91 18.43
C LEU A 269 33.13 -15.52 19.76
N LEU A 270 33.86 -15.27 20.84
CA LEU A 270 33.47 -15.71 22.18
C LEU A 270 32.16 -15.06 22.63
N ALA A 271 32.02 -13.74 22.45
CA ALA A 271 30.80 -13.01 22.79
C ALA A 271 29.59 -13.51 21.97
N LEU A 272 29.76 -13.71 20.65
CA LEU A 272 28.74 -14.27 19.78
C LEU A 272 28.31 -15.66 20.24
N THR A 273 29.28 -16.52 20.60
CA THR A 273 29.00 -17.87 21.11
C THR A 273 28.19 -17.82 22.40
N VAL A 274 28.56 -16.96 23.35
CA VAL A 274 27.82 -16.77 24.60
C VAL A 274 26.39 -16.29 24.33
N VAL A 275 26.19 -15.34 23.43
CA VAL A 275 24.86 -14.83 23.06
C VAL A 275 23.98 -15.92 22.44
N LEU A 276 24.53 -16.73 21.53
CA LEU A 276 23.80 -17.82 20.89
C LEU A 276 23.43 -18.92 21.91
N VAL A 277 24.35 -19.28 22.81
CA VAL A 277 24.11 -20.23 23.90
C VAL A 277 23.04 -19.70 24.86
N ALA A 278 23.11 -18.42 25.23
CA ALA A 278 22.11 -17.77 26.08
C ALA A 278 20.72 -17.72 25.42
N ALA A 279 20.65 -17.43 24.13
CA ALA A 279 19.40 -17.44 23.37
C ALA A 279 18.73 -18.82 23.37
N TRP A 280 19.52 -19.90 23.30
CA TRP A 280 19.02 -21.28 23.43
C TRP A 280 18.59 -21.62 24.86
N LEU A 281 19.40 -21.23 25.86
CA LEU A 281 19.11 -21.43 27.29
C LEU A 281 17.77 -20.83 27.70
N LEU A 282 17.49 -19.61 27.25
CA LEU A 282 16.27 -18.90 27.58
C LEU A 282 15.06 -19.43 26.76
N ALA A 283 15.29 -20.04 25.59
CA ALA A 283 14.23 -20.45 24.68
C ALA A 283 13.53 -21.74 25.15
N ILE A 284 14.28 -22.63 25.82
CA ILE A 284 13.76 -23.88 26.41
C ILE A 284 12.66 -23.61 27.47
N PRO A 285 12.87 -22.78 28.51
CA PRO A 285 11.87 -22.51 29.52
C PRO A 285 10.68 -21.73 28.96
N LEU A 286 10.90 -20.84 27.97
CA LEU A 286 9.81 -20.18 27.27
C LEU A 286 8.93 -21.19 26.52
N GLY A 287 9.54 -22.09 25.75
CA GLY A 287 8.82 -23.15 25.03
C GLY A 287 8.03 -24.04 25.97
N TRP A 288 8.63 -24.43 27.11
CA TRP A 288 7.96 -25.22 28.15
C TRP A 288 6.77 -24.47 28.76
N LEU A 289 6.95 -23.19 29.13
CA LEU A 289 5.89 -22.35 29.69
C LEU A 289 4.73 -22.18 28.72
N MET A 290 5.01 -21.91 27.45
CA MET A 290 3.97 -21.73 26.43
C MET A 290 3.21 -23.04 26.14
N LEU A 291 3.91 -24.19 26.15
CA LEU A 291 3.27 -25.51 26.06
C LEU A 291 2.38 -25.81 27.27
N HIS A 292 2.83 -25.43 28.47
CA HIS A 292 2.04 -25.56 29.70
C HIS A 292 0.79 -24.67 29.66
N GLN A 293 0.92 -23.41 29.23
CA GLN A 293 -0.21 -22.50 29.03
C GLN A 293 -1.19 -23.02 27.97
N ALA A 294 -0.71 -23.59 26.86
CA ALA A 294 -1.55 -24.20 25.84
C ALA A 294 -2.38 -25.36 26.41
N HIS A 295 -1.77 -26.18 27.28
CA HIS A 295 -2.45 -27.26 27.98
C HIS A 295 -3.53 -26.75 28.95
N GLN A 296 -3.21 -25.73 29.76
CA GLN A 296 -4.18 -25.10 30.67
C GLN A 296 -5.38 -24.48 29.93
N ARG A 297 -5.18 -24.05 28.68
CA ARG A 297 -6.24 -23.51 27.81
C ARG A 297 -7.06 -24.58 27.07
N GLY A 298 -6.82 -25.86 27.33
CA GLY A 298 -7.57 -26.97 26.72
C GLY A 298 -7.10 -27.34 25.30
N VAL A 299 -5.98 -26.79 24.82
CA VAL A 299 -5.43 -27.08 23.48
C VAL A 299 -4.49 -28.29 23.57
N SER A 300 -5.02 -29.49 23.82
CA SER A 300 -4.19 -30.69 24.06
C SER A 300 -3.70 -31.36 22.77
N ALA A 301 -4.58 -31.53 21.77
CA ALA A 301 -4.29 -32.27 20.54
C ALA A 301 -3.33 -31.54 19.57
N ALA A 302 -3.31 -30.20 19.62
CA ALA A 302 -2.53 -29.35 18.71
C ALA A 302 -1.65 -28.34 19.45
N ARG A 303 -1.20 -28.68 20.67
CA ARG A 303 -0.43 -27.76 21.55
C ARG A 303 0.84 -27.21 20.88
N GLU A 304 1.57 -28.04 20.15
CA GLU A 304 2.82 -27.66 19.48
C GLU A 304 2.58 -26.65 18.37
N GLU A 305 1.56 -26.92 17.55
CA GLU A 305 1.17 -26.06 16.43
C GLU A 305 0.65 -24.71 16.93
N TRP A 306 -0.12 -24.71 18.02
CA TRP A 306 -0.62 -23.48 18.63
C TRP A 306 0.51 -22.60 19.18
N VAL A 307 1.50 -23.20 19.86
CA VAL A 307 2.67 -22.46 20.38
C VAL A 307 3.52 -21.91 19.25
N ARG A 308 3.81 -22.73 18.22
CA ARG A 308 4.58 -22.30 17.03
C ARG A 308 3.89 -21.16 16.30
N ARG A 309 2.57 -21.25 16.08
CA ARG A 309 1.78 -20.15 15.50
C ARG A 309 1.86 -18.88 16.33
N SER A 310 1.73 -18.98 17.65
CA SER A 310 1.84 -17.82 18.56
C SER A 310 3.22 -17.15 18.51
N LEU A 311 4.30 -17.94 18.37
CA LEU A 311 5.65 -17.42 18.20
C LEU A 311 5.82 -16.76 16.82
N THR A 312 5.26 -17.33 15.76
CA THR A 312 5.22 -16.69 14.43
C THR A 312 4.49 -15.36 14.47
N ASP A 313 3.33 -15.28 15.13
CA ASP A 313 2.57 -14.03 15.24
C ASP A 313 3.38 -12.94 15.97
N ARG A 314 4.13 -13.32 17.02
CA ARG A 314 5.07 -12.42 17.71
C ARG A 314 6.19 -11.96 16.79
N LEU A 315 6.77 -12.85 15.99
CA LEU A 315 7.82 -12.50 15.03
C LEU A 315 7.32 -11.53 13.96
N VAL A 316 6.10 -11.72 13.45
CA VAL A 316 5.47 -10.79 12.50
C VAL A 316 5.26 -9.43 13.16
N TRP A 317 4.80 -9.40 14.41
CA TRP A 317 4.62 -8.14 15.14
C TRP A 317 5.95 -7.41 15.36
N LEU A 318 6.99 -8.12 15.81
CA LEU A 318 8.34 -7.58 15.99
C LEU A 318 8.96 -7.10 14.67
N GLY A 319 8.76 -7.84 13.58
CA GLY A 319 9.20 -7.45 12.24
C GLY A 319 8.47 -6.21 11.71
N THR A 320 7.17 -6.10 11.98
CA THR A 320 6.36 -4.93 11.62
C THR A 320 6.83 -3.70 12.39
N LEU A 321 7.04 -3.83 13.70
CA LEU A 321 7.56 -2.78 14.56
C LEU A 321 8.97 -2.36 14.13
N GLY A 322 9.84 -3.33 13.82
CA GLY A 322 11.18 -3.09 13.28
C GLY A 322 11.15 -2.35 11.95
N GLY A 323 10.24 -2.73 11.03
CA GLY A 323 10.03 -2.04 9.76
C GLY A 323 9.62 -0.57 9.94
N VAL A 324 8.77 -0.27 10.93
CA VAL A 324 8.42 1.12 11.29
C VAL A 324 9.67 1.89 11.73
N PHE A 325 10.50 1.32 12.59
CA PHE A 325 11.74 2.00 13.03
C PHE A 325 12.75 2.20 11.90
N VAL A 326 12.86 1.25 10.97
CA VAL A 326 13.71 1.40 9.77
C VAL A 326 13.20 2.54 8.89
N LEU A 327 11.88 2.67 8.70
CA LEU A 327 11.27 3.74 7.90
C LEU A 327 11.32 5.12 8.57
N LEU A 328 11.46 5.19 9.90
CA LEU A 328 11.53 6.42 10.67
C LEU A 328 12.95 7.02 10.74
N GLY A 329 13.97 6.33 10.24
CA GLY A 329 15.35 6.80 10.22
C GLY A 329 15.88 6.98 8.81
#